data_AF-A0A1I8G3G4-F1
#
_entry.id   AF-A0A1I8G3G4-F1
#
_cell.length_a   1.000
_cell.length_b   1.000
_cell.length_c   1.000
_cell.angle_alpha   90.00
_cell.angle_beta   90.00
_cell.angle_gamma   90.00
#
_symmetry.space_group_name_H-M   'P 1'
#
loop_
_entity.id
_entity.type
_entity.pdbx_description
1 polymer ?
#
loop_
_entity_poly.entity_id
_entity_poly.type
_entity_poly.pdbx_seq_one_letter_code
_entity_poly.pdbx_strand_id
1 'polypeptide(L)'
;MVKETKFYDLLGVTPNASEQELKKAYRKLALKYHPDKNPEAGDKFKEIAMAFEVLSDPKKRKIYDEGGEQALKEGTPGEGFSFHNPMDIFDMFFGGGGRSRGPRRGKDVNREKKILEVNIDKGMKDGQQIRFTGEGDQDPELEPGDIVIVLEEREHETFIRRSRDLILKLTINLNESLTGFKRVIGTLDQRSLLIESRPGEVIRHGSYKTVEHEGMPTYKNPFEKGRLIIHFTVEFPPTGFLSEKELKQLRKLLPPGQEVIVPDDAEETVMTEFDPEMDARQQRDGGRGGFMRAAAGGADSDDEDGAGGGQRVQCASS
;
A
#
# COMPACT_ATOMS: atom_id res chain seq x y z
N MET A 1 43.82 4.91 21.47
CA MET A 1 43.63 3.73 22.35
C MET A 1 42.91 4.22 23.60
N VAL A 2 41.93 3.48 24.08
CA VAL A 2 41.12 3.84 25.26
C VAL A 2 41.95 3.66 26.53
N LYS A 3 41.83 4.59 27.49
CA LYS A 3 42.59 4.57 28.74
C LYS A 3 42.14 3.45 29.70
N GLU A 4 40.84 3.17 29.77
CA GLU A 4 40.25 2.10 30.59
C GLU A 4 39.15 1.34 29.83
N THR A 5 39.12 0.00 29.92
CA THR A 5 38.11 -0.83 29.24
C THR A 5 36.95 -1.27 30.13
N LYS A 6 36.96 -0.89 31.42
CA LYS A 6 36.04 -1.40 32.45
C LYS A 6 34.54 -1.31 32.07
N PHE A 7 34.08 -0.19 31.51
CA PHE A 7 32.67 -0.05 31.08
C PHE A 7 32.35 -0.87 29.82
N TYR A 8 33.31 -1.05 28.92
CA TYR A 8 33.16 -1.91 27.76
C TYR A 8 33.10 -3.39 28.19
N ASP A 9 33.94 -3.79 29.14
CA ASP A 9 33.99 -5.14 29.70
C ASP A 9 32.72 -5.47 30.49
N LEU A 10 32.17 -4.51 31.25
CA LEU A 10 30.89 -4.66 31.97
C LEU A 10 29.70 -4.88 31.04
N LEU A 11 29.68 -4.22 29.88
CA LEU A 11 28.66 -4.44 28.85
C LEU A 11 28.99 -5.63 27.94
N GLY A 12 30.21 -6.16 27.99
CA GLY A 12 30.66 -7.26 27.14
C GLY A 12 30.80 -6.85 25.67
N VAL A 13 31.23 -5.62 25.41
CA VAL A 13 31.43 -5.06 24.06
C VAL A 13 32.87 -4.60 23.86
N THR A 14 33.30 -4.40 22.62
CA THR A 14 34.64 -3.88 22.31
C THR A 14 34.68 -2.35 22.38
N PRO A 15 35.86 -1.72 22.55
CA PRO A 15 35.99 -0.26 22.54
C PRO A 15 35.51 0.44 21.26
N ASN A 16 35.47 -0.30 20.14
CA ASN A 16 34.96 0.19 18.85
C ASN A 16 33.47 -0.11 18.63
N ALA A 17 32.75 -0.59 19.66
CA ALA A 17 31.35 -0.97 19.54
C ALA A 17 30.47 0.20 19.12
N SER A 18 29.55 -0.10 18.20
CA SER A 18 28.54 0.82 17.72
C SER A 18 27.48 1.09 18.79
N GLU A 19 26.74 2.20 18.65
CA GLU A 19 25.66 2.57 19.58
C GLU A 19 24.57 1.49 19.65
N GLN A 20 24.28 0.81 18.53
CA GLN A 20 23.31 -0.28 18.48
C GLN A 20 23.78 -1.51 19.28
N GLU A 21 25.07 -1.83 19.24
CA GLU A 21 25.66 -2.93 20.02
C GLU A 21 25.65 -2.62 21.51
N LEU A 22 25.97 -1.38 21.90
CA LEU A 22 25.85 -0.90 23.29
C LEU A 22 24.41 -1.03 23.80
N LYS A 23 23.43 -0.59 23.01
CA LYS A 23 22.00 -0.70 23.32
C LYS A 23 21.55 -2.14 23.47
N LYS A 24 22.00 -3.03 22.58
CA LYS A 24 21.67 -4.46 22.60
C LYS A 24 22.29 -5.17 23.81
N ALA A 25 23.54 -4.85 24.13
CA ALA A 25 24.25 -5.38 25.29
C ALA A 25 23.60 -4.96 26.61
N TYR A 26 23.32 -3.66 26.76
CA TYR A 26 22.62 -3.13 27.93
C TYR A 26 21.25 -3.77 28.11
N ARG A 27 20.44 -3.87 27.03
CA ARG A 27 19.12 -4.50 27.05
C ARG A 27 19.15 -5.93 27.60
N LYS A 28 20.15 -6.72 27.18
CA LYS A 28 20.32 -8.11 27.62
C LYS A 28 20.70 -8.21 29.09
N LEU A 29 21.62 -7.35 29.56
CA LEU A 29 22.12 -7.36 30.93
C LEU A 29 21.12 -6.75 31.93
N ALA A 30 20.42 -5.69 31.54
CA ALA A 30 19.39 -5.04 32.35
C ALA A 30 18.22 -5.99 32.65
N LEU A 31 17.81 -6.84 31.70
CA LEU A 31 16.80 -7.88 31.94
C LEU A 31 17.29 -8.99 32.88
N LYS A 32 18.58 -9.32 32.81
CA LYS A 32 19.20 -10.41 33.59
C LYS A 32 19.40 -10.02 35.05
N TYR A 33 19.74 -8.76 35.30
CA TYR A 33 20.06 -8.25 36.63
C TYR A 33 19.00 -7.28 37.18
N HIS A 34 17.79 -7.30 36.62
CA HIS A 34 16.70 -6.43 37.07
C HIS A 34 16.37 -6.68 38.56
N PRO A 35 16.25 -5.62 39.40
CA PRO A 35 16.00 -5.73 40.83
C PRO A 35 14.77 -6.60 41.20
N ASP A 36 13.68 -6.51 40.43
CA ASP A 36 12.48 -7.34 40.67
C ASP A 36 12.71 -8.84 40.50
N LYS A 37 13.65 -9.24 39.63
CA LYS A 37 13.94 -10.66 39.36
C LYS A 37 15.16 -11.16 40.12
N ASN A 38 16.04 -10.26 40.53
CA ASN A 38 17.25 -10.59 41.26
C ASN A 38 17.59 -9.47 42.28
N PRO A 39 16.94 -9.48 43.46
CA PRO A 39 17.07 -8.40 44.45
C PRO A 39 18.49 -8.22 44.99
N GLU A 40 19.30 -9.28 45.00
CA GLU A 40 20.69 -9.27 45.46
C GLU A 40 21.69 -8.77 44.40
N ALA A 41 21.25 -8.61 43.14
CA ALA A 41 22.09 -8.14 42.04
C ALA A 41 21.97 -6.64 41.75
N GLY A 42 21.33 -5.88 42.65
CA GLY A 42 21.06 -4.46 42.47
C GLY A 42 22.31 -3.61 42.21
N ASP A 43 23.45 -3.96 42.81
CA ASP A 43 24.70 -3.21 42.59
C ASP A 43 25.29 -3.44 41.20
N LYS A 44 25.19 -4.67 40.68
CA LYS A 44 25.58 -4.98 39.28
C LYS A 44 24.68 -4.25 38.28
N PHE A 45 23.38 -4.14 38.58
CA PHE A 45 22.46 -3.39 37.72
C PHE A 45 22.82 -1.90 37.65
N LYS A 46 23.19 -1.28 38.79
CA LYS A 46 23.65 0.11 38.83
C LYS A 46 24.92 0.31 38.01
N GLU A 47 25.88 -0.61 38.12
CA GLU A 47 27.13 -0.55 37.34
C GLU A 47 26.90 -0.70 35.83
N ILE A 48 26.00 -1.61 35.43
CA ILE A 48 25.61 -1.80 34.03
C ILE A 48 24.90 -0.56 33.47
N ALA A 49 24.02 0.07 34.25
CA ALA A 49 23.34 1.30 33.86
C ALA A 49 24.32 2.47 33.73
N MET A 50 25.27 2.61 34.66
CA MET A 50 26.33 3.61 34.59
C MET A 50 27.23 3.43 33.37
N ALA A 51 27.66 2.21 33.09
CA ALA A 51 28.45 1.90 31.90
C ALA A 51 27.71 2.29 30.62
N PHE A 52 26.41 1.98 30.52
CA PHE A 52 25.62 2.34 29.35
C PHE A 52 25.37 3.86 29.23
N GLU A 53 25.08 4.56 30.33
CA GLU A 53 24.86 6.01 30.29
C GLU A 53 26.10 6.76 29.80
N VAL A 54 27.29 6.35 30.26
CA VAL A 54 28.56 6.95 29.84
C VAL A 54 28.88 6.62 28.39
N LEU A 55 28.73 5.36 27.97
CA LEU A 55 29.12 4.93 26.63
C LEU A 55 28.10 5.27 25.54
N SER A 56 26.85 5.53 25.90
CA SER A 56 25.78 5.89 24.95
C SER A 56 25.81 7.37 24.53
N ASP A 57 26.33 8.27 25.38
CA ASP A 57 26.52 9.68 25.03
C ASP A 57 27.93 9.87 24.40
N PRO A 58 28.03 10.35 23.14
CA PRO A 58 29.30 10.56 22.47
C PRO A 58 30.28 11.48 23.23
N LYS A 59 29.78 12.47 23.96
CA LYS A 59 30.61 13.39 24.76
C LYS A 59 31.15 12.68 26.01
N LYS A 60 30.29 11.95 26.73
CA LYS A 60 30.68 11.20 27.94
C LYS A 60 31.63 10.05 27.60
N ARG A 61 31.37 9.35 26.50
CA ARG A 61 32.23 8.29 25.97
C ARG A 61 33.62 8.81 25.66
N LYS A 62 33.73 9.98 25.01
CA LYS A 62 35.04 10.60 24.71
C LYS A 62 35.81 10.96 25.98
N ILE A 63 35.14 11.56 26.98
CA ILE A 63 35.76 11.91 28.28
C ILE A 63 36.25 10.64 28.99
N TYR A 64 35.46 9.57 28.96
CA TYR A 64 35.86 8.27 29.51
C TYR A 64 37.02 7.64 28.75
N ASP A 65 36.99 7.68 27.42
CA ASP A 65 38.02 7.09 26.58
C ASP A 65 39.39 7.76 26.75
N GLU A 66 39.40 9.08 26.97
CA GLU A 66 40.60 9.89 27.19
C GLU A 66 41.07 9.87 28.66
N GLY A 67 40.12 9.83 29.61
CA GLY A 67 40.38 10.15 31.01
C GLY A 67 40.14 9.05 32.03
N GLY A 68 39.43 7.98 31.68
CA GLY A 68 39.02 6.89 32.58
C GLY A 68 37.91 7.30 33.57
N GLU A 69 37.58 6.44 34.53
CA GLU A 69 36.51 6.69 35.51
C GLU A 69 36.74 7.96 36.35
N GLN A 70 38.01 8.34 36.57
CA GLN A 70 38.38 9.54 37.33
C GLN A 70 37.99 10.84 36.62
N ALA A 71 38.14 10.92 35.30
CA ALA A 71 37.80 12.11 34.53
C ALA A 71 36.29 12.39 34.47
N LEU A 72 35.46 11.35 34.64
CA LEU A 72 34.01 11.50 34.78
C LEU A 72 33.61 12.10 36.14
N LYS A 73 34.43 11.90 37.18
CA LYS A 73 34.22 12.47 38.52
C LYS A 73 34.76 13.90 38.64
N GLU A 74 35.72 14.29 37.79
CA GLU A 74 36.38 15.60 37.81
C GLU A 74 35.86 16.59 36.75
N GLY A 75 34.82 16.24 36.00
CA GLY A 75 34.26 17.08 34.92
C GLY A 75 33.52 18.34 35.42
N THR A 76 33.92 19.48 34.84
CA THR A 76 33.33 20.84 34.79
C THR A 76 32.74 21.46 36.08
N PRO A 77 33.31 22.55 36.62
CA PRO A 77 32.68 23.31 37.70
C PRO A 77 31.37 23.95 37.22
N GLY A 78 30.23 23.47 37.72
CA GLY A 78 28.91 24.08 37.50
C GLY A 78 27.86 23.19 36.82
N GLU A 79 28.24 22.03 36.29
CA GLU A 79 27.30 21.11 35.64
C GLU A 79 27.65 19.67 36.04
N GLY A 80 27.20 19.27 37.23
CA GLY A 80 27.48 17.94 37.75
C GLY A 80 26.90 16.87 36.83
N PHE A 81 27.68 15.82 36.55
CA PHE A 81 27.18 14.58 35.94
C PHE A 81 26.18 13.92 36.90
N SER A 82 24.94 14.38 36.89
CA SER A 82 23.85 13.76 37.63
C SER A 82 23.53 12.42 37.00
N PHE A 83 23.94 11.35 37.68
CA PHE A 83 23.49 10.00 37.38
C PHE A 83 21.97 9.94 37.55
N HIS A 84 21.24 9.78 36.45
CA HIS A 84 19.79 9.56 36.51
C HIS A 84 19.52 8.20 37.14
N ASN A 85 18.35 8.00 37.81
CA ASN A 85 18.08 6.72 38.43
C ASN A 85 18.18 5.60 37.36
N PRO A 86 18.94 4.53 37.62
CA PRO A 86 19.09 3.41 36.69
C PRO A 86 17.78 2.83 36.14
N MET A 87 16.71 2.92 36.94
CA MET A 87 15.37 2.47 36.55
C MET A 87 14.70 3.39 35.53
N ASP A 88 14.96 4.70 35.57
CA ASP A 88 14.38 5.68 34.63
C ASP A 88 14.92 5.46 33.20
N ILE A 89 16.19 5.08 33.07
CA ILE A 89 16.84 4.75 31.79
C ILE A 89 16.28 3.43 31.23
N PHE A 90 16.02 2.44 32.08
CA PHE A 90 15.37 1.20 31.69
C PHE A 90 13.94 1.43 31.21
N ASP A 91 13.16 2.26 31.93
CA ASP A 91 11.81 2.65 31.55
C ASP A 91 11.78 3.45 30.23
N MET A 92 12.81 4.21 29.89
CA MET A 92 12.92 4.84 28.58
C MET A 92 13.09 3.81 27.44
N PHE A 93 13.74 2.67 27.71
CA PHE A 93 14.09 1.66 26.70
C PHE A 93 13.10 0.50 26.60
N PHE A 94 12.42 0.17 27.69
CA PHE A 94 11.43 -0.91 27.83
C PHE A 94 10.03 -0.42 28.18
N GLY A 95 9.92 0.77 28.78
CA GLY A 95 8.67 1.44 29.12
C GLY A 95 8.18 2.43 28.06
N GLY A 96 8.52 2.16 26.80
CA GLY A 96 7.86 2.68 25.59
C GLY A 96 7.22 4.06 25.69
N GLY A 97 7.97 5.08 25.25
CA GLY A 97 7.50 6.30 24.57
C GLY A 97 6.24 6.98 25.13
N GLY A 98 6.44 8.20 25.65
CA GLY A 98 5.46 9.29 25.71
C GLY A 98 4.00 8.94 25.40
N ARG A 99 3.29 8.44 26.40
CA ARG A 99 1.85 8.61 26.50
C ARG A 99 1.60 9.48 27.72
N SER A 100 0.84 10.56 27.50
CA SER A 100 0.23 11.36 28.56
C SER A 100 -0.09 10.50 29.77
N ARG A 101 0.24 11.00 30.96
CA ARG A 101 -0.31 10.52 32.23
C ARG A 101 -1.84 10.52 32.11
N GLY A 102 -2.40 9.40 31.64
CA GLY A 102 -3.81 9.10 31.80
C GLY A 102 -4.12 9.03 33.29
N PRO A 103 -5.40 9.20 33.66
CA PRO A 103 -5.79 9.32 35.05
C PRO A 103 -5.26 8.14 35.88
N ARG A 104 -4.83 8.44 37.11
CA ARG A 104 -4.35 7.46 38.09
C ARG A 104 -5.32 6.28 38.13
N ARG A 105 -4.81 5.05 37.93
CA ARG A 105 -5.57 3.80 38.08
C ARG A 105 -6.33 3.85 39.42
N GLY A 106 -7.65 3.98 39.34
CA GLY A 106 -8.52 3.75 40.48
C GLY A 106 -8.35 2.32 40.98
N LYS A 107 -8.50 2.10 42.29
CA LYS A 107 -8.43 0.76 42.90
C LYS A 107 -9.46 -0.23 42.33
N ASP A 108 -10.42 0.25 41.54
CA ASP A 108 -11.56 -0.52 41.03
C ASP A 108 -11.60 -0.62 39.48
N VAL A 109 -10.45 -0.62 38.80
CA VAL A 109 -10.38 -0.81 37.34
C VAL A 109 -9.66 -2.12 37.01
N ASN A 110 -10.42 -3.15 36.59
CA ASN A 110 -9.89 -4.39 36.06
C ASN A 110 -9.72 -4.28 34.54
N ARG A 111 -8.49 -4.43 34.03
CA ARG A 111 -8.23 -4.46 32.58
C ARG A 111 -8.30 -5.90 32.11
N GLU A 112 -9.49 -6.33 31.75
CA GLU A 112 -9.72 -7.65 31.16
C GLU A 112 -9.62 -7.56 29.64
N LYS A 113 -8.90 -8.51 29.02
CA LYS A 113 -8.91 -8.67 27.56
C LYS A 113 -9.82 -9.84 27.23
N LYS A 114 -10.94 -9.56 26.58
CA LYS A 114 -11.87 -10.57 26.08
C LYS A 114 -11.62 -10.82 24.60
N ILE A 115 -11.57 -12.09 24.19
CA ILE A 115 -11.51 -12.47 22.78
C ILE A 115 -12.94 -12.68 22.32
N LEU A 116 -13.38 -11.93 21.31
CA LEU A 116 -14.67 -12.13 20.65
C LEU A 116 -14.45 -12.94 19.38
N GLU A 117 -15.07 -14.12 19.33
CA GLU A 117 -15.09 -14.95 18.12
C GLU A 117 -16.22 -14.48 17.20
N VAL A 118 -15.84 -14.13 15.97
CA VAL A 118 -16.75 -13.58 14.98
C VAL A 118 -16.97 -14.63 13.89
N ASN A 119 -18.16 -15.20 13.85
CA ASN A 119 -18.53 -16.16 12.81
C ASN A 119 -19.00 -15.42 11.57
N ILE A 120 -18.24 -15.58 10.48
CA ILE A 120 -18.59 -15.04 9.16
C ILE A 120 -19.28 -16.15 8.37
N ASP A 121 -20.59 -16.00 8.19
CA ASP A 121 -21.38 -16.94 7.41
C ASP A 121 -21.19 -16.74 5.90
N LYS A 122 -21.35 -17.84 5.16
CA LYS A 122 -21.33 -17.82 3.69
C LYS A 122 -22.42 -16.88 3.17
N GLY A 123 -22.03 -16.00 2.26
CA GLY A 123 -22.97 -15.09 1.58
C GLY A 123 -23.18 -13.75 2.28
N MET A 124 -22.55 -13.51 3.44
CA MET A 124 -22.55 -12.19 4.06
C MET A 124 -22.01 -11.13 3.08
N LYS A 125 -22.58 -9.93 3.14
CA LYS A 125 -22.27 -8.83 2.22
C LYS A 125 -21.25 -7.88 2.82
N ASP A 126 -20.58 -7.15 1.95
CA ASP A 126 -19.82 -5.95 2.34
C ASP A 126 -20.70 -4.99 3.15
N GLY A 127 -20.12 -4.39 4.19
CA GLY A 127 -20.80 -3.47 5.11
C GLY A 127 -21.78 -4.13 6.09
N GLN A 128 -22.01 -5.45 6.03
CA GLN A 128 -22.89 -6.13 6.96
C GLN A 128 -22.34 -6.02 8.39
N GLN A 129 -23.22 -5.78 9.37
CA GLN A 129 -22.83 -5.54 10.75
C GLN A 129 -23.11 -6.76 11.63
N ILE A 130 -22.14 -7.13 12.46
CA ILE A 130 -22.27 -8.12 13.54
C ILE A 130 -22.16 -7.35 14.85
N ARG A 131 -23.23 -7.37 15.64
CA ARG A 131 -23.34 -6.62 16.90
C ARG A 131 -23.15 -7.55 18.08
N PHE A 132 -22.29 -7.12 19.00
CA PHE A 132 -22.01 -7.72 20.29
C PHE A 132 -22.50 -6.74 21.36
N THR A 133 -23.73 -6.95 21.83
CA THR A 133 -24.38 -6.04 22.79
C THR A 133 -23.75 -6.13 24.16
N GLY A 134 -23.41 -4.98 24.76
CA GLY A 134 -22.82 -4.92 26.10
C GLY A 134 -21.37 -5.44 26.19
N GLU A 135 -20.70 -5.60 25.06
CA GLU A 135 -19.32 -6.08 24.98
C GLU A 135 -18.30 -4.93 24.84
N GLY A 136 -18.74 -3.68 24.86
CA GLY A 136 -17.89 -2.48 24.84
C GLY A 136 -17.18 -2.22 26.17
N ASP A 137 -16.41 -1.13 26.21
CA ASP A 137 -15.73 -0.73 27.44
C ASP A 137 -16.73 -0.46 28.56
N GLN A 138 -16.45 -1.04 29.74
CA GLN A 138 -17.28 -0.90 30.94
C GLN A 138 -16.67 0.15 31.87
N ASP A 139 -17.45 1.19 32.15
CA ASP A 139 -17.16 2.17 33.19
C ASP A 139 -17.99 1.89 34.45
N PRO A 140 -17.46 2.16 35.66
CA PRO A 140 -18.26 2.12 36.88
C PRO A 140 -19.49 3.03 36.73
N GLU A 141 -20.67 2.53 37.11
CA GLU A 141 -21.99 3.21 37.05
C GLU A 141 -22.64 3.33 35.66
N LEU A 142 -21.97 2.91 34.58
CA LEU A 142 -22.52 2.94 33.22
C LEU A 142 -22.72 1.52 32.65
N GLU A 143 -23.78 1.35 31.85
CA GLU A 143 -23.96 0.12 31.09
C GLU A 143 -22.91 0.05 29.96
N PRO A 144 -22.26 -1.10 29.76
CA PRO A 144 -21.29 -1.27 28.68
C PRO A 144 -21.92 -1.02 27.31
N GLY A 145 -21.18 -0.37 26.42
CA GLY A 145 -21.63 -0.13 25.04
C GLY A 145 -21.64 -1.39 24.18
N ASP A 146 -22.05 -1.24 22.92
CA ASP A 146 -22.01 -2.31 21.94
C ASP A 146 -20.69 -2.31 21.15
N ILE A 147 -20.16 -3.49 20.87
CA ILE A 147 -19.16 -3.65 19.82
C ILE A 147 -19.88 -3.98 18.51
N VAL A 148 -19.64 -3.19 17.46
CA VAL A 148 -20.19 -3.43 16.13
C VAL A 148 -19.04 -3.71 15.17
N ILE A 149 -19.03 -4.91 14.61
CA ILE A 149 -18.05 -5.33 13.61
C ILE A 149 -18.68 -5.19 12.24
N VAL A 150 -18.07 -4.38 11.39
CA VAL A 150 -18.51 -4.18 10.00
C VAL A 150 -17.64 -5.06 9.12
N LEU A 151 -18.27 -5.91 8.31
CA LEU A 151 -17.55 -6.70 7.32
C LEU A 151 -17.06 -5.81 6.19
N GLU A 152 -15.80 -5.96 5.81
CA GLU A 152 -15.18 -5.31 4.65
C GLU A 152 -14.78 -6.37 3.64
N GLU A 153 -15.29 -6.24 2.42
CA GLU A 153 -14.96 -7.13 1.32
C GLU A 153 -13.61 -6.80 0.72
N ARG A 154 -12.73 -7.80 0.65
CA ARG A 154 -11.42 -7.66 0.00
C ARG A 154 -11.52 -7.94 -1.48
N GLU A 155 -10.81 -7.15 -2.27
CA GLU A 155 -10.62 -7.42 -3.69
C GLU A 155 -9.92 -8.77 -3.91
N HIS A 156 -10.37 -9.51 -4.92
CA HIS A 156 -9.83 -10.81 -5.30
C HIS A 156 -9.31 -10.76 -6.74
N GLU A 157 -8.15 -11.39 -6.99
CA GLU A 157 -7.45 -11.32 -8.28
C GLU A 157 -8.29 -11.84 -9.44
N THR A 158 -9.03 -12.92 -9.21
CA THR A 158 -9.76 -13.65 -10.26
C THR A 158 -11.25 -13.32 -10.34
N PHE A 159 -11.87 -12.92 -9.22
CA PHE A 159 -13.32 -12.86 -9.09
C PHE A 159 -13.71 -11.49 -8.57
N ILE A 160 -14.62 -10.84 -9.27
CA ILE A 160 -15.19 -9.57 -8.84
C ILE A 160 -16.63 -9.85 -8.42
N ARG A 161 -16.94 -9.69 -7.14
CA ARG A 161 -18.30 -9.89 -6.67
C ARG A 161 -19.16 -8.69 -7.00
N ARG A 162 -20.36 -8.98 -7.49
CA ARG A 162 -21.46 -8.02 -7.67
C ARG A 162 -22.70 -8.59 -6.99
N SER A 163 -22.87 -8.23 -5.72
CA SER A 163 -23.96 -8.74 -4.87
C SER A 163 -23.90 -10.27 -4.73
N ARG A 164 -24.80 -11.02 -5.40
CA ARG A 164 -24.82 -12.50 -5.43
C ARG A 164 -24.07 -13.08 -6.61
N ASP A 165 -23.78 -12.28 -7.63
CA ASP A 165 -23.12 -12.74 -8.85
C ASP A 165 -21.59 -12.54 -8.72
N LEU A 166 -20.83 -13.41 -9.37
CA LEU A 166 -19.38 -13.31 -9.49
C LEU A 166 -19.03 -13.02 -10.95
N ILE A 167 -18.12 -12.10 -11.19
CA ILE A 167 -17.61 -11.80 -12.52
C ILE A 167 -16.18 -12.35 -12.62
N LEU A 168 -15.94 -13.12 -13.68
CA LEU A 168 -14.64 -13.66 -14.05
C LEU A 168 -14.24 -13.12 -15.40
N LYS A 169 -13.05 -12.53 -15.51
CA LYS A 169 -12.46 -12.18 -16.82
C LYS A 169 -11.71 -13.39 -17.34
N LEU A 170 -12.17 -13.97 -18.46
CA LEU A 170 -11.53 -15.12 -19.08
C LEU A 170 -10.94 -14.69 -20.43
N THR A 171 -9.62 -14.84 -20.55
CA THR A 171 -8.92 -14.61 -21.80
C THR A 171 -8.87 -15.90 -22.61
N ILE A 172 -9.25 -15.82 -23.88
CA ILE A 172 -9.21 -16.92 -24.85
C ILE A 172 -8.54 -16.46 -26.14
N ASN A 173 -7.95 -17.39 -26.88
CA ASN A 173 -7.34 -17.06 -28.17
C ASN A 173 -8.39 -16.97 -29.28
N LEU A 174 -8.06 -16.30 -30.38
CA LEU A 174 -8.95 -16.23 -31.56
C LEU A 174 -9.39 -17.62 -32.06
N ASN A 175 -8.48 -18.60 -32.06
CA ASN A 175 -8.83 -19.97 -32.44
C ASN A 175 -9.88 -20.59 -31.50
N GLU A 176 -9.71 -20.42 -30.19
CA GLU A 176 -10.64 -20.92 -29.17
C GLU A 176 -12.01 -20.21 -29.24
N SER A 177 -12.01 -18.93 -29.57
CA SER A 177 -13.20 -18.10 -29.80
C SER A 177 -14.05 -18.60 -30.98
N LEU A 178 -13.42 -19.13 -32.02
CA LEU A 178 -14.10 -19.59 -33.25
C LEU A 178 -14.40 -21.10 -33.26
N THR A 179 -13.49 -21.92 -32.73
CA THR A 179 -13.55 -23.39 -32.83
C THR A 179 -14.06 -24.07 -31.56
N GLY A 180 -14.36 -23.29 -30.52
CA GLY A 180 -14.73 -23.80 -29.21
C GLY A 180 -13.50 -24.05 -28.34
N PHE A 181 -13.73 -24.20 -27.03
CA PHE A 181 -12.66 -24.39 -26.06
C PHE A 181 -13.17 -25.16 -24.85
N LYS A 182 -12.23 -25.66 -24.05
CA LYS A 182 -12.48 -26.27 -22.75
C LYS A 182 -11.50 -25.67 -21.74
N ARG A 183 -12.01 -25.07 -20.67
CA ARG A 183 -11.17 -24.50 -19.60
C ARG A 183 -11.69 -24.95 -18.25
N VAL A 184 -10.76 -25.36 -17.40
CA VAL A 184 -11.07 -25.65 -15.99
C VAL A 184 -10.77 -24.40 -15.18
N ILE A 185 -11.75 -23.96 -14.40
CA ILE A 185 -11.67 -22.80 -13.50
C ILE A 185 -11.83 -23.27 -12.07
N GLY A 186 -10.93 -22.85 -11.19
CA GLY A 186 -11.05 -23.08 -9.75
C GLY A 186 -12.06 -22.10 -9.12
N THR A 187 -13.00 -22.62 -8.35
CA THR A 187 -14.00 -21.82 -7.63
C THR A 187 -13.53 -21.45 -6.23
N LEU A 188 -14.23 -20.50 -5.60
CA LEU A 188 -13.99 -20.09 -4.21
C LEU A 188 -14.25 -21.21 -3.18
N ASP A 189 -15.02 -22.24 -3.55
CA ASP A 189 -15.27 -23.42 -2.72
C ASP A 189 -14.32 -24.60 -3.02
N GLN A 190 -13.18 -24.32 -3.68
CA GLN A 190 -12.13 -25.29 -4.00
C GLN A 190 -12.57 -26.43 -4.94
N ARG A 191 -13.65 -26.22 -5.70
CA ARG A 191 -14.06 -27.11 -6.79
C ARG A 191 -13.46 -26.67 -8.11
N SER A 192 -13.50 -27.56 -9.08
CA SER A 192 -13.10 -27.31 -10.46
C SER A 192 -14.33 -27.30 -11.36
N LEU A 193 -14.59 -26.18 -12.03
CA LEU A 193 -15.66 -26.04 -13.02
C LEU A 193 -15.08 -26.15 -14.42
N LEU A 194 -15.64 -27.05 -15.23
CA LEU A 194 -15.35 -27.13 -16.65
C LEU A 194 -16.27 -26.18 -17.41
N ILE A 195 -15.67 -25.13 -17.99
CA ILE A 195 -16.35 -24.25 -18.94
C ILE A 195 -15.99 -24.73 -20.34
N GLU A 196 -17.00 -25.07 -21.12
CA GLU A 196 -16.82 -25.48 -22.51
C GLU A 196 -17.71 -24.67 -23.46
N SER A 197 -17.16 -24.37 -24.64
CA SER A 197 -17.89 -23.83 -25.77
C SER A 197 -17.95 -24.88 -26.87
N ARG A 198 -19.12 -25.00 -27.51
CA ARG A 198 -19.29 -25.97 -28.60
C ARG A 198 -18.55 -25.51 -29.85
N PRO A 199 -17.92 -26.41 -30.62
CA PRO A 199 -17.35 -26.05 -31.91
C PRO A 199 -18.40 -25.42 -32.84
N GLY A 200 -18.07 -24.24 -33.40
CA GLY A 200 -18.96 -23.44 -34.23
C GLY A 200 -19.75 -22.36 -33.47
N GLU A 201 -19.73 -22.36 -32.13
CA GLU A 201 -20.27 -21.27 -31.33
C GLU A 201 -19.21 -20.16 -31.18
N VAL A 202 -19.43 -19.03 -31.87
CA VAL A 202 -18.48 -17.90 -31.85
C VAL A 202 -18.64 -17.07 -30.59
N ILE A 203 -17.55 -16.95 -29.83
CA ILE A 203 -17.47 -16.09 -28.65
C ILE A 203 -16.82 -14.77 -29.04
N ARG A 204 -17.59 -13.68 -29.01
CA ARG A 204 -17.10 -12.35 -29.40
C ARG A 204 -16.20 -11.77 -28.31
N HIS A 205 -15.22 -10.97 -28.73
CA HIS A 205 -14.45 -10.13 -27.81
C HIS A 205 -15.38 -9.21 -27.02
N GLY A 206 -15.19 -9.12 -25.71
CA GLY A 206 -16.01 -8.30 -24.80
C GLY A 206 -17.40 -8.88 -24.52
N SER A 207 -17.71 -10.09 -24.98
CA SER A 207 -19.01 -10.72 -24.70
C SER A 207 -19.08 -11.29 -23.29
N TYR A 208 -20.31 -11.46 -22.80
CA TYR A 208 -20.59 -12.05 -21.50
C TYR A 208 -21.38 -13.36 -21.69
N LYS A 209 -21.02 -14.40 -20.93
CA LYS A 209 -21.86 -15.60 -20.75
C LYS A 209 -22.06 -15.88 -19.28
N THR A 210 -23.10 -16.62 -18.93
CA THR A 210 -23.44 -16.95 -17.55
C THR A 210 -23.42 -18.44 -17.30
N VAL A 211 -22.98 -18.82 -16.10
CA VAL A 211 -23.14 -20.15 -15.53
C VAL A 211 -24.03 -19.99 -14.30
N GLU A 212 -25.20 -20.59 -14.36
CA GLU A 212 -26.17 -20.53 -13.27
C GLU A 212 -25.65 -21.27 -12.04
N HIS A 213 -26.04 -20.79 -10.86
CA HIS A 213 -25.73 -21.40 -9.56
C HIS A 213 -24.24 -21.51 -9.18
N GLU A 214 -23.35 -20.78 -9.85
CA GLU A 214 -21.91 -20.76 -9.55
C GLU A 214 -21.39 -19.39 -9.05
N GLY A 215 -22.30 -18.50 -8.64
CA GLY A 215 -21.97 -17.24 -7.96
C GLY A 215 -21.83 -17.37 -6.43
N MET A 216 -21.98 -16.24 -5.73
CA MET A 216 -21.95 -16.20 -4.27
C MET A 216 -23.19 -16.88 -3.67
N PRO A 217 -23.04 -17.61 -2.55
CA PRO A 217 -24.18 -18.13 -1.80
C PRO A 217 -25.02 -17.00 -1.21
N THR A 218 -26.31 -17.26 -1.03
CA THR A 218 -27.24 -16.34 -0.38
C THR A 218 -27.09 -16.46 1.13
N TYR A 219 -26.96 -15.33 1.83
CA TYR A 219 -26.89 -15.32 3.29
C TYR A 219 -28.11 -16.04 3.89
N LYS A 220 -27.86 -16.90 4.89
CA LYS A 220 -28.82 -17.86 5.50
C LYS A 220 -29.30 -19.02 4.62
N ASN A 221 -29.18 -18.91 3.30
CA ASN A 221 -29.56 -19.94 2.33
C ASN A 221 -28.34 -20.34 1.46
N PRO A 222 -27.35 -21.07 2.01
CA PRO A 222 -26.08 -21.33 1.32
C PRO A 222 -26.21 -22.26 0.10
N PHE A 223 -27.32 -22.98 -0.02
CA PHE A 223 -27.63 -23.84 -1.17
C PHE A 223 -28.09 -23.05 -2.40
N GLU A 224 -28.57 -21.81 -2.21
CA GLU A 224 -28.93 -20.92 -3.30
C GLU A 224 -27.77 -19.99 -3.64
N LYS A 225 -27.17 -20.19 -4.81
CA LYS A 225 -26.07 -19.37 -5.32
C LYS A 225 -26.55 -18.42 -6.41
N GLY A 226 -25.86 -17.29 -6.56
CA GLY A 226 -25.99 -16.44 -7.74
C GLY A 226 -25.34 -17.03 -8.97
N ARG A 227 -25.04 -16.17 -9.94
CA ARG A 227 -24.49 -16.56 -11.24
C ARG A 227 -23.00 -16.27 -11.30
N LEU A 228 -22.27 -17.10 -12.04
CA LEU A 228 -20.94 -16.77 -12.50
C LEU A 228 -21.05 -16.15 -13.90
N ILE A 229 -20.69 -14.88 -14.02
CA ILE A 229 -20.67 -14.12 -15.26
C ILE A 229 -19.24 -14.15 -15.79
N ILE A 230 -19.04 -14.72 -16.96
CA ILE A 230 -17.74 -14.81 -17.61
C ILE A 230 -17.66 -13.72 -18.68
N HIS A 231 -16.75 -12.79 -18.50
CA HIS A 231 -16.41 -11.74 -19.46
C HIS A 231 -15.24 -12.22 -20.34
N PHE A 232 -15.49 -12.39 -21.63
CA PHE A 232 -14.51 -12.92 -22.56
C PHE A 232 -13.63 -11.83 -23.16
N THR A 233 -12.33 -11.99 -23.01
CA THR A 233 -11.33 -11.21 -23.74
C THR A 233 -10.70 -12.10 -24.79
N VAL A 234 -10.83 -11.73 -26.07
CA VAL A 234 -10.21 -12.47 -27.17
C VAL A 234 -8.86 -11.85 -27.50
N GLU A 235 -7.80 -12.64 -27.42
CA GLU A 235 -6.46 -12.27 -27.86
C GLU A 235 -6.25 -12.70 -29.32
N PHE A 236 -5.82 -11.72 -30.13
CA PHE A 236 -5.45 -11.95 -31.52
C PHE A 236 -3.99 -12.40 -31.60
N PRO A 237 -3.65 -13.27 -32.58
CA PRO A 237 -2.28 -13.66 -32.81
C PRO A 237 -1.42 -12.44 -33.20
N PRO A 238 -0.10 -12.47 -32.94
CA PRO A 238 0.80 -11.37 -33.26
C PRO A 238 0.91 -11.12 -34.77
N THR A 239 1.37 -9.93 -35.15
CA THR A 239 1.62 -9.57 -36.55
C THR A 239 2.60 -10.54 -37.19
N GLY A 240 2.27 -11.03 -38.40
CA GLY A 240 3.12 -11.97 -39.15
C GLY A 240 3.07 -13.43 -38.67
N PHE A 241 2.05 -13.85 -37.90
CA PHE A 241 1.97 -15.23 -37.41
C PHE A 241 1.77 -16.31 -38.50
N LEU A 242 1.33 -15.94 -39.70
CA LEU A 242 1.11 -16.85 -40.84
C LEU A 242 1.86 -16.38 -42.09
N SER A 243 2.24 -17.35 -42.92
CA SER A 243 2.75 -17.11 -44.27
C SER A 243 1.62 -16.71 -45.25
N GLU A 244 1.97 -16.09 -46.37
CA GLU A 244 1.00 -15.70 -47.41
C GLU A 244 0.16 -16.87 -47.94
N LYS A 245 0.74 -18.08 -48.00
CA LYS A 245 0.03 -19.29 -48.46
C LYS A 245 -1.06 -19.69 -47.47
N GLU A 246 -0.75 -19.65 -46.19
CA GLU A 246 -1.68 -19.99 -45.11
C GLU A 246 -2.77 -18.92 -44.98
N LEU A 247 -2.44 -17.63 -45.18
CA LEU A 247 -3.42 -16.55 -45.23
C LEU A 247 -4.45 -16.74 -46.35
N LYS A 248 -4.01 -17.21 -47.54
CA LYS A 248 -4.93 -17.56 -48.64
C LYS A 248 -5.86 -18.72 -48.27
N GLN A 249 -5.40 -19.68 -47.47
CA GLN A 249 -6.25 -20.77 -46.96
C GLN A 249 -7.24 -20.27 -45.91
N LEU A 250 -6.78 -19.43 -44.97
CA LEU A 250 -7.63 -18.83 -43.93
C LEU A 250 -8.75 -17.97 -44.53
N ARG A 251 -8.45 -17.17 -45.57
CA ARG A 251 -9.44 -16.35 -46.28
C ARG A 251 -10.56 -17.17 -46.93
N LYS A 252 -10.32 -18.44 -47.26
CA LYS A 252 -11.37 -19.34 -47.79
C LYS A 252 -12.30 -19.87 -46.70
N LEU A 253 -11.86 -19.90 -45.44
CA LEU A 253 -12.61 -20.43 -44.31
C LEU A 253 -13.44 -19.35 -43.59
N LEU A 254 -13.01 -18.09 -43.68
CA LEU A 254 -13.71 -16.95 -43.10
C LEU A 254 -14.79 -16.40 -44.05
N PRO A 255 -15.79 -15.64 -43.54
CA PRO A 255 -16.76 -14.96 -44.37
C PRO A 255 -16.09 -14.11 -45.45
N PRO A 256 -16.66 -14.02 -46.66
CA PRO A 256 -16.07 -13.25 -47.74
C PRO A 256 -15.94 -11.78 -47.31
N GLY A 257 -14.76 -11.21 -47.54
CA GLY A 257 -14.55 -9.78 -47.37
C GLY A 257 -15.46 -9.00 -48.33
N GLN A 258 -15.86 -7.80 -47.92
CA GLN A 258 -16.67 -6.93 -48.76
C GLN A 258 -15.92 -6.61 -50.06
N GLU A 259 -16.58 -6.81 -51.20
CA GLU A 259 -16.06 -6.36 -52.48
C GLU A 259 -16.14 -4.83 -52.54
N VAL A 260 -14.98 -4.19 -52.65
CA VAL A 260 -14.87 -2.74 -52.75
C VAL A 260 -14.59 -2.41 -54.21
N ILE A 261 -15.51 -1.69 -54.84
CA ILE A 261 -15.26 -1.03 -56.13
C ILE A 261 -14.47 0.22 -55.78
N VAL A 262 -13.18 0.24 -56.11
CA VAL A 262 -12.31 1.40 -55.90
C VAL A 262 -12.54 2.36 -57.06
N PRO A 263 -13.01 3.60 -56.81
CA PRO A 263 -13.13 4.62 -57.85
C PRO A 263 -11.78 4.99 -58.46
N ASP A 264 -11.77 5.42 -59.72
CA ASP A 264 -10.54 5.80 -60.44
C ASP A 264 -9.85 7.05 -59.85
N ASP A 265 -10.59 7.86 -59.10
CA ASP A 265 -10.12 9.07 -58.41
C ASP A 265 -9.67 8.80 -56.96
N ALA A 266 -9.62 7.55 -56.51
CA ALA A 266 -9.19 7.22 -55.15
C ALA A 266 -7.66 7.33 -54.98
N GLU A 267 -7.23 8.12 -53.99
CA GLU A 267 -5.82 8.24 -53.60
C GLU A 267 -5.36 7.08 -52.70
N GLU A 268 -4.17 6.53 -52.96
CA GLU A 268 -3.57 5.50 -52.12
C GLU A 268 -3.05 6.09 -50.80
N THR A 269 -3.58 5.62 -49.67
CA THR A 269 -3.17 6.06 -48.33
C THR A 269 -2.53 4.93 -47.55
N VAL A 270 -1.42 5.22 -46.87
CA VAL A 270 -0.78 4.28 -45.92
C VAL A 270 -1.34 4.53 -44.52
N MET A 271 -1.84 3.47 -43.88
CA MET A 271 -2.25 3.55 -42.47
C MET A 271 -1.02 3.44 -41.56
N THR A 272 -0.93 4.32 -40.58
CA THR A 272 0.08 4.28 -39.51
C THR A 272 -0.59 4.01 -38.17
N GLU A 273 0.14 3.43 -37.22
CA GLU A 273 -0.37 3.26 -35.86
C GLU A 273 -0.66 4.64 -35.23
N PHE A 274 -1.80 4.72 -34.53
CA PHE A 274 -2.23 5.90 -33.81
C PHE A 274 -2.36 5.58 -32.33
N ASP A 275 -1.66 6.31 -31.48
CA ASP A 275 -1.77 6.23 -30.03
C ASP A 275 -2.57 7.43 -29.50
N PRO A 276 -3.83 7.22 -29.07
CA PRO A 276 -4.70 8.28 -28.59
C PRO A 276 -4.17 9.02 -27.36
N GLU A 277 -3.41 8.35 -26.48
CA GLU A 277 -2.89 8.99 -25.27
C GLU A 277 -1.74 9.95 -25.59
N MET A 278 -0.84 9.53 -26.48
CA MET A 278 0.27 10.37 -26.92
C MET A 278 -0.22 11.61 -27.65
N ASP A 279 -1.21 11.45 -28.54
CA ASP A 279 -1.82 12.54 -29.27
C ASP A 279 -2.53 13.54 -28.33
N ALA A 280 -3.31 13.05 -27.36
CA ALA A 280 -3.98 13.90 -26.38
C ALA A 280 -3.01 14.70 -25.51
N ARG A 281 -1.82 14.15 -25.19
CA ARG A 281 -0.76 14.87 -24.46
C ARG A 281 -0.13 15.96 -25.34
N GLN A 282 0.22 15.63 -26.59
CA GLN A 282 0.79 16.60 -27.54
C GLN A 282 -0.15 17.78 -27.81
N GLN A 283 -1.46 17.54 -27.92
CA GLN A 283 -2.44 18.60 -28.13
C GLN A 283 -2.59 19.52 -26.91
N ARG A 284 -2.44 19.00 -25.68
CA ARG A 284 -2.48 19.81 -24.44
C ARG A 284 -1.24 20.70 -24.30
N ASP A 285 -0.07 20.19 -24.65
CA ASP A 285 1.18 20.96 -24.57
C ASP A 285 1.37 21.93 -25.75
N GLY A 286 0.80 21.62 -26.92
CA GLY A 286 0.80 22.50 -28.09
C GLY A 286 -0.06 23.77 -27.95
N GLY A 287 -0.97 23.82 -26.96
CA GLY A 287 -1.85 24.96 -26.72
C GLY A 287 -1.24 26.14 -25.94
N ARG A 288 0.01 26.05 -25.48
CA ARG A 288 0.66 27.10 -24.67
C ARG A 288 1.93 27.74 -25.25
N GLY A 289 2.37 27.33 -26.45
CA GLY A 289 3.67 27.76 -27.00
C GLY A 289 3.65 28.72 -28.20
N GLY A 290 2.50 29.20 -28.67
CA GLY A 290 2.37 29.78 -30.02
C GLY A 290 2.28 31.31 -30.17
N PHE A 291 2.40 32.12 -29.12
CA PHE A 291 2.36 33.60 -29.25
C PHE A 291 3.32 34.29 -28.27
N MET A 292 4.63 34.17 -28.50
CA MET A 292 5.59 35.15 -27.98
C MET A 292 6.61 35.53 -29.06
N ARG A 293 6.27 36.62 -29.76
CA ARG A 293 7.15 37.59 -30.44
C ARG A 293 8.55 37.10 -30.82
N ALA A 294 8.69 36.71 -32.08
CA ALA A 294 9.89 37.04 -32.85
C ALA A 294 9.79 38.52 -33.28
N ALA A 295 10.27 39.44 -32.43
CA ALA A 295 10.57 40.82 -32.82
C ALA A 295 11.42 41.48 -31.72
N ALA A 296 12.70 41.15 -31.69
CA ALA A 296 13.72 41.93 -30.98
C ALA A 296 14.93 42.08 -31.91
N GLY A 297 14.79 43.00 -32.86
CA GLY A 297 15.85 43.50 -33.72
C GLY A 297 15.39 44.83 -34.31
N GLY A 298 15.99 45.94 -33.90
CA GLY A 298 15.74 47.25 -34.50
C GLY A 298 15.80 48.42 -33.51
N ALA A 299 16.86 49.19 -33.62
CA ALA A 299 17.28 50.37 -32.86
C ALA A 299 16.30 51.58 -32.81
N ASP A 300 16.56 52.45 -31.83
CA ASP A 300 16.48 53.93 -31.79
C ASP A 300 15.28 54.66 -32.40
N SER A 301 14.58 55.45 -31.58
CA SER A 301 14.71 56.93 -31.55
C SER A 301 13.69 57.58 -30.61
N ASP A 302 14.14 58.60 -29.91
CA ASP A 302 13.38 59.53 -29.07
C ASP A 302 12.27 60.26 -29.85
N ASP A 303 11.14 60.58 -29.19
CA ASP A 303 10.61 61.95 -29.09
C ASP A 303 9.23 62.01 -28.37
N GLU A 304 9.01 63.16 -27.75
CA GLU A 304 7.98 63.54 -26.78
C GLU A 304 6.52 63.63 -27.30
N ASP A 305 5.63 63.84 -26.32
CA ASP A 305 4.36 64.55 -26.37
C ASP A 305 3.03 63.80 -26.67
N GLY A 306 2.20 63.77 -25.62
CA GLY A 306 0.97 64.56 -25.65
C GLY A 306 -0.33 63.92 -26.15
N ALA A 307 -1.28 63.83 -25.22
CA ALA A 307 -2.73 63.93 -25.40
C ALA A 307 -3.53 62.71 -25.94
N GLY A 308 -4.36 62.16 -25.04
CA GLY A 308 -5.81 62.34 -25.16
C GLY A 308 -6.62 61.35 -26.01
N GLY A 309 -7.43 60.54 -25.31
CA GLY A 309 -8.80 60.19 -25.73
C GLY A 309 -8.97 58.90 -26.54
N GLY A 310 -9.76 57.96 -26.02
CA GLY A 310 -10.15 56.77 -26.79
C GLY A 310 -10.91 55.69 -26.02
N GLN A 311 -12.08 56.06 -25.50
CA GLN A 311 -13.27 55.24 -25.19
C GLN A 311 -13.12 53.70 -25.12
N ARG A 312 -13.24 53.15 -23.90
CA ARG A 312 -13.58 51.75 -23.66
C ARG A 312 -15.09 51.65 -23.41
N VAL A 313 -15.81 50.93 -24.27
CA VAL A 313 -17.21 50.56 -24.03
C VAL A 313 -17.25 49.10 -23.61
N GLN A 314 -17.73 48.89 -22.38
CA GLN A 314 -18.10 47.59 -21.84
C GLN A 314 -19.47 47.20 -22.38
N CYS A 315 -19.64 45.95 -22.80
CA CYS A 315 -20.95 45.33 -22.92
C CYS A 315 -20.96 44.13 -21.96
N ALA A 316 -21.78 44.24 -20.92
CA ALA A 316 -22.13 43.19 -19.98
C ALA A 316 -23.56 42.71 -20.25
N SER A 317 -23.92 41.62 -19.57
CA SER A 317 -25.22 40.92 -19.48
C SER A 317 -25.44 39.87 -20.57
N SER A 318 -25.84 38.63 -20.27
CA SER A 318 -26.37 38.03 -19.03
C SER A 318 -25.91 36.59 -18.89
#